data_AF-A0A7S3T2P1-F1
#
_entry.id   AF-A0A7S3T2P1-F1
#
_cell.length_a   1.000
_cell.length_b   1.000
_cell.length_c   1.000
_cell.angle_alpha   90.00
_cell.angle_beta   90.00
_cell.angle_gamma   90.00
#
_symmetry.space_group_name_H-M   'P 1'
#
loop_
_entity.id
_entity.type
_entity.pdbx_description
1 polymer ?
#
loop_
_entity_poly.entity_id
_entity_poly.type
_entity_poly.pdbx_seq_one_letter_code
_entity_poly.pdbx_strand_id
1 'polypeptide(L)'
;FAKPAPRRATGPELEPLGMKVAQKKLQGVLYYGVVNLRDDEAGVGSSLGKPQREFFHMLVAAIKASEGKAVDATDAQNVRLDLKGGKMSMDETEDCLEQLSAGGWLAKTEEGHYSLGIRSELQELYPIQRAAAPAADVSG
;
A
#
# COMPACT_ATOMS: atom_id res chain seq x y z
N PHE A 1 -5.55 42.88 -8.10
CA PHE A 1 -5.37 41.86 -7.06
C PHE A 1 -4.93 40.56 -7.71
N ALA A 2 -3.65 40.20 -7.58
CA ALA A 2 -3.16 38.92 -8.09
C ALA A 2 -3.61 37.79 -7.15
N LYS A 3 -4.19 36.73 -7.72
CA LYS A 3 -4.58 35.52 -6.99
C LYS A 3 -3.29 34.85 -6.47
N PRO A 4 -3.17 34.55 -5.17
CA PRO A 4 -1.96 33.90 -4.67
C PRO A 4 -1.81 32.54 -5.35
N ALA A 5 -0.60 32.24 -5.82
CA ALA A 5 -0.27 30.94 -6.38
C ALA A 5 -0.60 29.86 -5.34
N PRO A 6 -1.17 28.70 -5.75
CA PRO A 6 -1.47 27.63 -4.81
C PRO A 6 -0.18 27.24 -4.09
N ARG A 7 -0.20 27.31 -2.76
CA ARG A 7 0.90 26.80 -1.94
C ARG A 7 1.04 25.33 -2.30
N ARG A 8 2.14 24.96 -2.98
CA ARG A 8 2.55 23.55 -3.01
C ARG A 8 2.76 23.19 -1.56
N ALA A 9 1.99 22.24 -1.03
CA ALA A 9 2.31 21.62 0.24
C ALA A 9 3.72 21.03 0.08
N THR A 10 4.73 21.78 0.51
CA THR A 10 6.09 21.30 0.60
C THR A 10 6.08 20.24 1.69
N GLY A 11 6.68 19.08 1.43
CA GLY A 11 6.75 17.93 2.34
C GLY A 11 6.77 18.16 3.86
N PRO A 12 7.44 19.19 4.43
CA PRO A 12 7.52 19.41 5.89
C PRO A 12 6.19 19.49 6.65
N GLU A 13 5.08 19.92 6.06
CA GLU A 13 3.82 20.09 6.81
C GLU A 13 3.15 18.76 7.19
N LEU A 14 3.45 17.68 6.47
CA LEU A 14 2.88 16.36 6.71
C LEU A 14 3.75 15.48 7.63
N GLU A 15 5.01 15.87 7.84
CA GLU A 15 5.95 15.11 8.68
C GLU A 15 5.46 14.90 10.11
N PRO A 16 4.86 15.90 10.82
CA PRO A 16 4.31 15.70 12.15
C PRO A 16 3.15 14.70 12.21
N LEU A 17 2.46 14.48 11.08
CA LEU A 17 1.40 13.48 10.95
C LEU A 17 1.95 12.10 10.58
N GLY A 18 3.27 11.97 10.42
CA GLY A 18 3.91 10.76 9.90
C GLY A 18 3.52 10.48 8.46
N MET A 19 3.33 11.52 7.64
CA MET A 19 2.97 11.39 6.23
C MET A 19 3.93 12.18 5.36
N LYS A 20 3.99 11.85 4.07
CA LYS A 20 4.82 12.58 3.11
C LYS A 20 4.18 12.63 1.73
N VAL A 21 4.45 13.70 0.99
CA VAL A 21 4.17 13.76 -0.44
C VAL A 21 5.24 12.97 -1.18
N ALA A 22 4.82 11.88 -1.81
CA ALA A 22 5.60 11.03 -2.70
C ALA A 22 5.40 11.45 -4.16
N GLN A 23 6.43 11.24 -4.99
CA GLN A 23 6.32 11.36 -6.44
C GLN A 23 7.07 10.23 -7.14
N LYS A 24 6.52 9.73 -8.23
CA LYS A 24 7.14 8.68 -9.06
C LYS A 24 6.81 8.88 -10.52
N LYS A 25 7.81 8.76 -11.39
CA LYS A 25 7.60 8.78 -12.84
C LYS A 25 7.49 7.35 -13.35
N LEU A 26 6.35 7.00 -13.97
CA LEU A 26 6.11 5.69 -14.58
C LEU A 26 5.65 5.91 -16.03
N GLN A 27 6.29 5.23 -16.97
CA GLN A 27 5.95 5.30 -18.41
C GLN A 27 5.80 6.75 -18.93
N GLY A 28 6.67 7.66 -18.46
CA GLY A 28 6.64 9.06 -18.86
C GLY A 28 5.69 9.95 -18.06
N VAL A 29 4.73 9.39 -17.32
CA VAL A 29 3.76 10.11 -16.50
C VAL A 29 4.29 10.29 -15.08
N LEU A 30 4.20 11.51 -14.55
CA LEU A 30 4.60 11.83 -13.18
C LEU A 30 3.40 11.78 -12.25
N TYR A 31 3.44 10.86 -11.29
CA TYR A 31 2.42 10.66 -10.28
C TYR A 31 2.82 11.31 -8.97
N TYR A 32 1.82 11.79 -8.23
CA TYR A 32 1.94 12.34 -6.88
C TYR A 32 0.94 11.65 -5.97
N GLY A 33 1.32 11.46 -4.71
CA GLY A 33 0.42 10.94 -3.69
C GLY A 33 0.93 11.20 -2.29
N VAL A 34 0.07 10.97 -1.30
CA VAL A 34 0.45 11.00 0.12
C VAL A 34 0.70 9.58 0.57
N VAL A 35 1.86 9.34 1.18
CA VAL A 35 2.23 8.05 1.77
C VAL A 35 2.18 8.12 3.29
N ASN A 36 1.82 7.01 3.92
CA ASN A 36 1.86 6.88 5.37
C ASN A 36 3.22 6.32 5.78
N LEU A 37 3.89 6.98 6.70
CA LEU A 37 5.19 6.57 7.24
C LEU A 37 5.04 5.87 8.59
N ARG A 38 3.84 5.88 9.17
CA ARG A 38 3.57 5.29 10.49
C ARG A 38 3.38 3.79 10.36
N ASP A 39 3.88 3.06 11.34
CA ASP A 39 3.61 1.63 11.52
C ASP A 39 2.27 1.45 12.25
N ASP A 40 1.21 2.03 11.67
CA ASP A 40 -0.14 1.92 12.21
C ASP A 40 -1.13 1.34 11.20
N GLU A 41 -2.24 0.85 11.74
CA GLU A 41 -3.28 0.20 10.93
C GLU A 41 -4.08 1.18 10.06
N ALA A 42 -3.71 2.48 10.03
CA ALA A 42 -4.33 3.49 9.18
C ALA A 42 -3.82 3.48 7.73
N GLY A 43 -2.87 2.60 7.39
CA GLY A 43 -2.50 2.27 6.01
C GLY A 43 -3.63 1.58 5.22
N VAL A 44 -3.43 1.39 3.91
CA VAL A 44 -4.28 0.63 2.96
C VAL A 44 -5.77 0.67 3.31
N GLY A 45 -6.32 1.88 3.41
CA GLY A 45 -7.72 2.12 3.75
C GLY A 45 -8.09 1.68 5.17
N SER A 46 -8.47 2.64 6.00
CA SER A 46 -9.11 2.40 7.30
C SER A 46 -10.40 1.55 7.21
N SER A 47 -10.86 1.21 6.01
CA SER A 47 -12.01 0.35 5.71
C SER A 47 -11.67 -1.14 5.65
N LEU A 48 -10.40 -1.54 5.54
CA LEU A 48 -10.03 -2.96 5.51
C LEU A 48 -9.89 -3.52 6.91
N GLY A 49 -10.45 -4.71 7.14
CA GLY A 49 -10.25 -5.49 8.35
C GLY A 49 -8.83 -6.09 8.43
N LYS A 50 -8.46 -6.59 9.62
CA LYS A 50 -7.14 -7.17 9.85
C LYS A 50 -6.77 -8.31 8.88
N PRO A 51 -7.65 -9.29 8.57
CA PRO A 51 -7.33 -10.34 7.61
C PRO A 51 -7.10 -9.82 6.19
N GLN A 52 -7.87 -8.80 5.76
CA GLN A 52 -7.73 -8.18 4.43
C GLN A 52 -6.41 -7.41 4.31
N ARG A 53 -5.97 -6.74 5.37
CA ARG A 53 -4.65 -6.08 5.41
C ARG A 53 -3.51 -7.10 5.34
N GLU A 54 -3.58 -8.18 6.12
CA GLU A 54 -2.61 -9.27 6.06
C GLU A 54 -2.56 -9.88 4.65
N PHE A 55 -3.73 -10.17 4.06
CA PHE A 55 -3.87 -10.66 2.70
C PHE A 55 -3.19 -9.73 1.69
N PHE A 56 -3.46 -8.42 1.78
CA PHE A 56 -2.84 -7.44 0.88
C PHE A 56 -1.30 -7.45 0.99
N HIS A 57 -0.74 -7.49 2.19
CA HIS A 57 0.72 -7.54 2.36
C HIS A 57 1.33 -8.81 1.74
N MET A 58 0.65 -9.94 1.88
CA MET A 58 1.08 -11.20 1.27
C MET A 58 0.99 -11.15 -0.26
N LEU A 59 -0.08 -10.56 -0.80
CA LEU A 59 -0.26 -10.38 -2.24
C LEU A 59 0.82 -9.44 -2.83
N VAL A 60 1.15 -8.35 -2.13
CA VAL A 60 2.27 -7.47 -2.51
C VAL A 60 3.59 -8.26 -2.56
N ALA A 61 3.85 -9.11 -1.56
CA ALA A 61 5.03 -9.96 -1.55
C ALA A 61 5.04 -10.95 -2.73
N ALA A 62 3.91 -11.59 -3.03
CA ALA A 62 3.75 -12.51 -4.16
C ALA A 62 3.99 -11.82 -5.51
N ILE A 63 3.38 -10.65 -5.74
CA ILE A 63 3.59 -9.81 -6.93
C ILE A 63 5.07 -9.43 -7.05
N LYS A 64 5.73 -9.07 -5.95
CA LYS A 64 7.16 -8.72 -5.99
C LYS A 64 8.05 -9.93 -6.25
N ALA A 65 7.64 -11.13 -5.87
CA ALA A 65 8.39 -12.36 -6.10
C ALA A 65 8.23 -12.88 -7.54
N SER A 66 7.16 -12.53 -8.25
CA SER A 66 6.94 -12.98 -9.62
C SER A 66 7.84 -12.29 -10.64
N GLU A 67 8.22 -13.01 -11.69
CA GLU A 67 9.15 -12.54 -12.73
C GLU A 67 8.59 -11.33 -13.50
N GLY A 68 7.26 -11.25 -13.67
CA GLY A 68 6.57 -10.16 -14.37
C GLY A 68 6.10 -9.01 -13.47
N LYS A 69 6.35 -9.05 -12.15
CA LYS A 69 5.74 -8.12 -11.18
C LYS A 69 4.22 -8.06 -11.27
N ALA A 70 3.62 -9.20 -11.58
CA ALA A 70 2.19 -9.43 -11.66
C ALA A 70 1.87 -10.90 -11.33
N VAL A 71 0.66 -11.16 -10.86
CA VAL A 71 0.12 -12.50 -10.64
C VAL A 71 -1.24 -12.61 -11.33
N ASP A 72 -1.65 -13.81 -11.75
CA ASP A 72 -2.99 -13.99 -12.31
C ASP A 72 -4.08 -13.97 -11.21
N ALA A 73 -5.35 -13.96 -11.62
CA ALA A 73 -6.47 -13.89 -10.69
C ALA A 73 -6.57 -15.11 -9.76
N THR A 74 -6.18 -16.29 -10.23
CA THR A 74 -6.21 -17.53 -9.46
C THR A 74 -5.13 -17.51 -8.39
N ASP A 75 -3.92 -17.13 -8.76
CA ASP A 75 -2.80 -16.97 -7.83
C ASP A 75 -3.11 -15.89 -6.78
N ALA A 76 -3.66 -14.75 -7.21
CA ALA A 76 -4.07 -13.68 -6.30
C ALA A 76 -5.12 -14.16 -5.28
N GLN A 77 -6.12 -14.93 -5.73
CA GLN A 77 -7.10 -15.56 -4.85
C GLN A 77 -6.44 -16.54 -3.86
N ASN A 78 -5.52 -17.38 -4.34
CA ASN A 78 -4.93 -18.45 -3.56
C ASN A 78 -3.98 -17.95 -2.46
N VAL A 79 -3.48 -16.71 -2.52
CA VAL A 79 -2.75 -16.07 -1.41
C VAL A 79 -3.53 -16.14 -0.09
N ARG A 80 -4.87 -16.12 -0.12
CA ARG A 80 -5.70 -16.21 1.10
C ARG A 80 -5.51 -17.52 1.88
N LEU A 81 -5.03 -18.58 1.21
CA LEU A 81 -4.85 -19.90 1.84
C LEU A 81 -3.71 -19.91 2.85
N ASP A 82 -2.78 -18.97 2.73
CA ASP A 82 -1.62 -18.83 3.61
C ASP A 82 -1.88 -17.90 4.83
N LEU A 83 -3.09 -17.32 4.94
CA LEU A 83 -3.46 -16.45 6.05
C LEU A 83 -3.44 -17.20 7.39
N LYS A 84 -2.71 -16.64 8.36
CA LYS A 84 -2.56 -17.25 9.69
C LYS A 84 -3.60 -16.73 10.70
N GLY A 85 -4.04 -15.48 10.55
CA GLY A 85 -4.86 -14.76 11.52
C GLY A 85 -6.37 -14.72 11.26
N GLY A 86 -6.84 -15.24 10.13
CA GLY A 86 -8.26 -15.28 9.77
C GLY A 86 -8.43 -15.76 8.33
N LYS A 87 -9.30 -16.75 8.11
CA LYS A 87 -9.58 -17.23 6.75
C LYS A 87 -10.54 -16.28 6.08
N MET A 88 -10.24 -15.90 4.85
CA MET A 88 -11.19 -15.23 3.96
C MET A 88 -11.82 -16.28 3.05
N SER A 89 -13.14 -16.15 2.81
CA SER A 89 -13.82 -16.91 1.77
C SER A 89 -13.36 -16.45 0.38
N MET A 90 -13.74 -17.19 -0.67
CA MET A 90 -13.46 -16.75 -2.05
C MET A 90 -14.13 -15.41 -2.35
N ASP A 91 -15.40 -15.25 -1.96
CA ASP A 91 -16.19 -14.03 -2.17
C ASP A 91 -15.59 -12.84 -1.39
N GLU A 92 -15.20 -13.04 -0.12
CA GLU A 92 -14.56 -11.99 0.68
C GLU A 92 -13.21 -11.57 0.09
N THR A 93 -12.47 -12.51 -0.50
CA THR A 93 -11.22 -12.22 -1.21
C THR A 93 -11.46 -11.48 -2.51
N GLU A 94 -12.51 -11.82 -3.27
CA GLU A 94 -12.87 -11.12 -4.48
C GLU A 94 -13.27 -9.67 -4.18
N ASP A 95 -14.16 -9.45 -3.21
CA ASP A 95 -14.54 -8.12 -2.73
C ASP A 95 -13.31 -7.31 -2.28
N CYS A 96 -12.38 -7.95 -1.58
CA CYS A 96 -11.14 -7.30 -1.15
C CYS A 96 -10.27 -6.88 -2.34
N LEU A 97 -10.09 -7.74 -3.35
CA LEU A 97 -9.34 -7.44 -4.56
C LEU A 97 -9.98 -6.29 -5.35
N GLU A 98 -11.31 -6.26 -5.44
CA GLU A 98 -12.05 -5.16 -6.06
C GLU A 98 -11.87 -3.85 -5.31
N GLN A 99 -12.02 -3.85 -3.99
CA GLN A 99 -11.82 -2.66 -3.15
C GLN A 99 -10.39 -2.12 -3.26
N LEU A 100 -9.38 -3.00 -3.27
CA LEU A 100 -7.98 -2.63 -3.44
C LEU A 100 -7.71 -2.05 -4.83
N SER A 101 -8.32 -2.61 -5.88
CA SER A 101 -8.19 -2.12 -7.26
C SER A 101 -8.86 -0.76 -7.42
N ALA A 102 -10.11 -0.62 -6.97
CA ALA A 102 -10.83 0.65 -6.96
C ALA A 102 -10.12 1.73 -6.13
N GLY A 103 -9.46 1.33 -5.04
CA GLY A 103 -8.65 2.20 -4.19
C GLY A 103 -7.28 2.57 -4.76
N GLY A 104 -6.88 2.04 -5.91
CA GLY A 104 -5.57 2.30 -6.55
C GLY A 104 -4.38 1.63 -5.86
N TRP A 105 -4.63 0.65 -5.00
CA TRP A 105 -3.60 -0.18 -4.33
C TRP A 105 -3.15 -1.34 -5.22
N LEU A 106 -4.06 -1.86 -6.04
CA LEU A 106 -3.75 -2.83 -7.09
C LEU A 106 -4.09 -2.22 -8.45
N ALA A 107 -3.34 -2.63 -9.47
CA ALA A 107 -3.72 -2.45 -10.86
C ALA A 107 -4.16 -3.82 -11.39
N LYS A 108 -5.28 -3.85 -12.12
CA LYS A 108 -5.83 -5.06 -12.73
C LYS A 108 -5.85 -4.88 -14.25
N THR A 109 -5.28 -5.83 -14.99
CA THR A 109 -5.37 -5.84 -16.46
C THR A 109 -6.70 -6.41 -16.92
N GLU A 110 -7.08 -6.19 -18.18
CA GLU A 110 -8.28 -6.80 -18.77
C GLU A 110 -8.22 -8.33 -18.76
N GLU A 111 -7.02 -8.91 -18.81
CA GLU A 111 -6.75 -10.35 -18.70
C GLU A 111 -6.83 -10.88 -17.27
N GLY A 112 -7.13 -10.03 -16.29
CA GLY A 112 -7.28 -10.43 -14.89
C GLY A 112 -5.98 -10.56 -14.10
N HIS A 113 -4.86 -10.06 -14.60
CA HIS A 113 -3.61 -10.04 -13.85
C HIS A 113 -3.56 -8.86 -12.89
N TYR A 114 -3.08 -9.08 -11.68
CA TYR A 114 -2.89 -8.08 -10.63
C TYR A 114 -1.42 -7.69 -10.51
N SER A 115 -1.15 -6.39 -10.52
CA SER A 115 0.15 -5.78 -10.21
C SER A 115 -0.02 -4.68 -9.17
N LEU A 116 1.09 -4.05 -8.74
CA LEU A 116 1.01 -2.94 -7.80
C LEU A 116 0.30 -1.73 -8.44
N GLY A 117 -0.71 -1.23 -7.76
CA GLY A 117 -1.34 0.05 -8.11
C GLY A 117 -0.43 1.22 -7.73
N ILE A 118 -0.72 2.41 -8.29
CA ILE A 118 0.15 3.58 -8.11
C ILE A 118 0.33 3.97 -6.63
N ARG A 119 -0.68 3.76 -5.77
CA ARG A 119 -0.54 4.04 -4.34
C ARG A 119 0.49 3.14 -3.69
N SER A 120 0.46 1.84 -4.01
CA SER A 120 1.45 0.87 -3.54
C SER A 120 2.84 1.20 -4.09
N GLU A 121 2.94 1.53 -5.37
CA GLU A 121 4.20 1.94 -6.00
C GLU A 121 4.84 3.18 -5.37
N LEU A 122 4.02 4.12 -4.89
CA LEU A 122 4.47 5.30 -4.15
C LEU A 122 4.83 4.96 -2.70
N GLN A 123 4.01 4.14 -2.04
CA GLN A 123 4.25 3.70 -0.66
C GLN A 123 5.55 2.91 -0.53
N GLU A 124 5.89 2.08 -1.51
CA GLU A 124 7.13 1.30 -1.55
C GLU A 124 8.40 2.15 -1.61
N LEU A 125 8.30 3.42 -2.04
CA LEU A 125 9.45 4.33 -2.03
C LEU A 125 9.82 4.80 -0.62
N TYR A 126 8.93 4.62 0.35
CA TYR A 126 9.07 5.14 1.70
C TYR A 126 8.79 4.01 2.68
N PRO A 127 9.85 3.31 3.17
CA PRO A 127 9.66 2.30 4.19
C PRO A 127 9.00 2.92 5.41
N ILE A 128 8.05 2.17 5.98
CA ILE A 128 7.39 2.52 7.22
C ILE A 128 8.47 2.75 8.29
N GLN A 129 8.41 3.89 8.96
CA GLN A 129 9.25 4.21 10.09
C GLN A 129 8.75 3.36 11.26
N ARG A 130 9.40 2.21 11.46
CA ARG A 130 9.24 1.47 12.72
C ARG A 130 9.75 2.37 13.83
N ALA A 131 8.91 2.58 14.85
CA ALA A 131 9.37 3.23 16.07
C ALA A 131 10.66 2.54 16.52
N ALA A 132 11.73 3.30 16.72
CA ALA A 132 12.93 2.78 17.33
C ALA A 132 12.52 2.12 18.65
N ALA A 133 12.89 0.84 18.84
CA ALA A 133 12.70 0.20 20.13
C ALA A 133 13.30 1.14 21.20
N PRO A 134 12.58 1.40 22.31
CA PRO A 134 13.16 2.20 23.39
C PRO A 134 14.49 1.54 23.76
N ALA A 135 15.57 2.32 23.73
CA ALA A 135 16.91 1.83 24.09
C ALA A 135 16.77 1.10 25.42
N ALA A 136 17.11 -0.20 25.43
CA ALA A 136 17.08 -0.99 26.63
C ALA A 136 17.92 -0.22 27.67
N ASP A 137 17.27 0.17 28.75
CA ASP A 137 17.90 0.75 29.92
C ASP A 137 18.83 -0.32 30.48
N VAL A 138 20.11 -0.28 30.07
CA VAL A 138 21.17 -1.07 30.70
C VAL A 138 21.50 -0.34 32.00
N SER A 139 20.60 -0.48 32.97
CA SER A 139 20.90 -0.24 34.37
C SER A 139 21.73 -1.43 34.87
N GLY A 140 22.90 -1.10 35.43
CA GLY A 140 24.00 -2.00 35.76
C GLY A 140 23.88 -2.76 37.08
#